data_AF-M6AFH1-F1
#
_entry.id   AF-M6AFH1-F1
#
_cell.length_a   1.000
_cell.length_b   1.000
_cell.length_c   1.000
_cell.angle_alpha   90.00
_cell.angle_beta   90.00
_cell.angle_gamma   90.00
#
_symmetry.space_group_name_H-M   'P 1'
#
loop_
_entity.id
_entity.type
_entity.pdbx_description
1 polymer ?
#
loop_
_entity_poly.entity_id
_entity_poly.type
_entity_poly.pdbx_seq_one_letter_code
_entity_poly.pdbx_strand_id
1 'polypeptide(L)'
;MKIGIELNANIVGSLQRFLNKMTQQRRNDYIAEKILDAKKKILYHTWLHVKGKDFHPPFEWEFPDGKIRDSETDFESLSEWVGPISEAVFPLLAKKNWSISFLYNGHVNLVDSEGWAVLDIRTGPLATVLIDTHIKISGE
;
A
#
# COMPACT_ATOMS: atom_id res chain seq x y z
N MET A 1 33.96 28.05 -6.37
CA MET A 1 32.70 28.57 -5.81
C MET A 1 31.75 27.40 -5.61
N LYS A 2 31.66 26.84 -4.40
CA LYS A 2 30.68 25.78 -4.06
C LYS A 2 29.42 26.49 -3.56
N ILE A 3 28.34 26.45 -4.34
CA ILE A 3 27.03 26.90 -3.89
C ILE A 3 26.51 25.79 -2.97
N GLY A 4 26.76 25.90 -1.67
CA GLY A 4 26.15 25.05 -0.66
C GLY A 4 24.71 25.52 -0.46
N ILE A 5 23.74 24.73 -0.93
CA ILE A 5 22.33 24.97 -0.61
C ILE A 5 22.14 24.48 0.82
N GLU A 6 22.14 25.38 1.80
CA GLU A 6 21.63 25.09 3.14
C GLU A 6 20.11 24.88 3.05
N LEU A 7 19.69 23.62 2.90
CA LEU A 7 18.28 23.25 2.95
C LEU A 7 17.78 23.41 4.40
N ASN A 8 16.87 24.35 4.61
CA ASN A 8 16.20 24.58 5.88
C ASN A 8 15.50 23.28 6.37
N ALA A 9 15.67 22.91 7.65
CA ALA A 9 15.07 21.73 8.25
C ALA A 9 13.54 21.63 8.05
N ASN A 10 12.85 22.76 7.98
CA ASN A 10 11.40 22.80 7.69
C ASN A 10 11.08 22.41 6.24
N ILE A 11 11.95 22.77 5.29
CA ILE A 11 11.82 22.41 3.87
C ILE A 11 12.09 20.91 3.71
N VAL A 12 13.14 20.39 4.34
CA VAL A 12 13.47 18.95 4.33
C VAL A 12 12.33 18.13 4.95
N GLY A 13 11.79 18.55 6.10
CA GLY A 13 10.66 17.86 6.75
C GLY A 13 9.34 17.95 5.97
N SER A 14 9.12 19.02 5.20
CA SER A 14 7.97 19.13 4.30
C SER A 14 8.11 18.20 3.09
N LEU A 15 9.29 18.19 2.46
CA LEU A 15 9.58 17.32 1.32
C LEU A 15 9.51 15.82 1.70
N GLN A 16 10.02 15.45 2.87
CA GLN A 16 9.93 14.05 3.33
C GLN A 16 8.49 13.61 3.57
N ARG A 17 7.65 14.46 4.17
CA ARG A 17 6.22 14.18 4.34
C ARG A 17 5.51 14.06 2.99
N PHE A 18 5.84 14.92 2.04
CA PHE A 18 5.30 14.87 0.69
C PHE A 18 5.70 13.57 -0.03
N LEU A 19 6.97 13.17 0.04
CA LEU A 19 7.46 11.93 -0.54
C LEU A 19 6.81 10.70 0.10
N ASN A 20 6.68 10.68 1.43
CA ASN A 20 5.99 9.60 2.15
C ASN A 20 4.51 9.51 1.76
N LYS A 21 3.83 10.65 1.59
CA LYS A 21 2.44 10.70 1.11
C LYS A 21 2.33 10.13 -0.31
N MET A 22 3.25 10.51 -1.21
CA MET A 22 3.30 10.00 -2.59
C MET A 22 3.57 8.49 -2.66
N THR A 23 4.43 7.95 -1.78
CA THR A 23 4.67 6.50 -1.72
C THR A 23 3.48 5.74 -1.14
N GLN A 24 2.83 6.27 -0.09
CA GLN A 24 1.64 5.64 0.48
C GLN A 24 0.47 5.66 -0.50
N GLN A 25 0.25 6.76 -1.22
CA GLN A 25 -0.82 6.83 -2.21
C GLN A 25 -0.61 5.80 -3.33
N ARG A 26 0.62 5.67 -3.85
CA ARG A 26 0.94 4.63 -4.85
C ARG A 26 0.67 3.22 -4.31
N ARG A 27 0.96 2.99 -3.04
CA ARG A 27 0.70 1.71 -2.38
C ARG A 27 -0.80 1.45 -2.25
N ASN A 28 -1.58 2.43 -1.82
CA ASN A 28 -3.04 2.33 -1.73
C ASN A 28 -3.67 2.08 -3.10
N ASP A 29 -3.22 2.80 -4.14
CA ASP A 29 -3.64 2.59 -5.52
C ASP A 29 -3.35 1.15 -6.00
N TYR A 30 -2.15 0.64 -5.71
CA TYR A 30 -1.79 -0.74 -6.04
C TYR A 30 -2.71 -1.75 -5.34
N ILE A 31 -2.95 -1.59 -4.04
CA ILE A 31 -3.81 -2.50 -3.28
C ILE A 31 -5.23 -2.49 -3.85
N ALA A 32 -5.79 -1.30 -4.08
CA ALA A 32 -7.14 -1.16 -4.61
C ALA A 32 -7.27 -1.79 -6.01
N GLU A 33 -6.38 -1.44 -6.95
CA GLU A 33 -6.49 -1.88 -8.35
C GLU A 33 -6.04 -3.32 -8.57
N LYS A 34 -4.93 -3.74 -7.95
CA LYS A 34 -4.23 -4.99 -8.29
C LYS A 34 -4.56 -6.15 -7.36
N ILE A 35 -4.98 -5.86 -6.14
CA ILE A 35 -5.31 -6.90 -5.14
C ILE A 35 -6.82 -7.00 -4.95
N LEU A 36 -7.51 -5.85 -4.87
CA LEU A 36 -8.93 -5.79 -4.52
C LEU A 36 -9.87 -5.57 -5.73
N ASP A 37 -9.32 -5.55 -6.95
CA ASP A 37 -10.04 -5.35 -8.21
C ASP A 37 -10.98 -4.12 -8.22
N ALA A 38 -10.64 -3.09 -7.47
CA ALA A 38 -11.38 -1.84 -7.41
C ALA A 38 -11.15 -0.99 -8.67
N LYS A 39 -12.18 -0.27 -9.08
CA LYS A 39 -12.12 0.65 -10.22
C LYS A 39 -12.11 2.09 -9.74
N LYS A 40 -11.37 2.94 -10.44
CA LYS A 40 -11.39 4.39 -10.24
C LYS A 40 -12.70 4.97 -10.73
N LYS A 41 -13.48 5.54 -9.81
CA LYS A 41 -14.68 6.33 -10.10
C LYS A 41 -14.34 7.81 -10.04
N ILE A 42 -14.13 8.43 -11.20
CA ILE A 42 -13.78 9.85 -11.29
C ILE A 42 -14.96 10.70 -10.86
N LEU A 43 -14.68 11.62 -9.94
CA LEU A 43 -15.63 12.54 -9.39
C LEU A 43 -15.61 13.87 -10.18
N TYR A 44 -16.69 14.15 -10.90
CA TYR A 44 -16.85 15.39 -11.67
C TYR A 44 -17.35 16.53 -10.77
N HIS A 45 -16.45 17.09 -9.96
CA HIS A 45 -16.71 18.33 -9.22
C HIS A 45 -16.11 19.51 -9.98
N THR A 46 -16.81 20.64 -10.05
CA THR A 46 -16.19 21.92 -10.41
C THR A 46 -15.25 22.36 -9.28
N TRP A 47 -13.94 22.20 -9.47
CA TRP A 47 -12.94 22.50 -8.45
C TRP A 47 -12.69 24.01 -8.30
N LEU A 48 -12.95 24.56 -7.11
CA LEU A 48 -12.30 25.78 -6.65
C LEU A 48 -10.97 25.38 -5.99
N HIS A 49 -9.84 25.67 -6.63
CA HIS A 49 -8.52 25.51 -6.00
C HIS A 49 -8.43 26.46 -4.79
N VAL A 50 -8.67 25.93 -3.59
CA VAL A 50 -8.52 26.69 -2.34
C VAL A 50 -7.04 26.73 -2.00
N LYS A 51 -6.44 27.91 -2.11
CA LYS A 51 -5.03 28.14 -1.76
C LYS A 51 -4.77 27.68 -0.32
N GLY A 52 -3.88 26.70 -0.15
CA GLY A 52 -3.52 26.15 1.17
C GLY A 52 -4.23 24.86 1.58
N LYS A 53 -5.08 24.26 0.73
CA LYS A 53 -5.55 22.88 0.93
C LYS A 53 -4.78 21.92 0.03
N ASP A 54 -4.41 20.76 0.58
CA ASP A 54 -3.79 19.68 -0.17
C ASP A 54 -4.72 19.22 -1.30
N PHE A 55 -4.14 18.99 -2.47
CA PHE A 55 -4.83 18.44 -3.63
C PHE A 55 -5.31 17.02 -3.30
N HIS A 56 -6.63 16.85 -3.16
CA HIS A 56 -7.24 15.53 -3.01
C HIS A 56 -7.48 14.96 -4.41
N PRO A 57 -7.08 13.70 -4.67
CA PRO A 57 -7.35 13.08 -5.97
C PRO A 57 -8.86 13.08 -6.24
N PRO A 58 -9.30 13.40 -7.47
CA PRO A 58 -10.71 13.57 -7.79
C PRO A 58 -11.39 12.22 -8.09
N PHE A 59 -11.18 11.20 -7.25
CA PHE A 59 -11.77 9.89 -7.51
C PHE A 59 -12.04 9.11 -6.22
N GLU A 60 -12.95 8.15 -6.32
CA GLU A 60 -13.23 7.13 -5.31
C GLU A 60 -12.90 5.74 -5.87
N TRP A 61 -12.68 4.78 -4.98
CA TRP A 61 -12.58 3.37 -5.32
C TRP A 61 -13.97 2.73 -5.29
N GLU A 62 -14.38 2.11 -6.39
CA GLU A 62 -15.58 1.28 -6.49
C GLU A 62 -15.18 -0.19 -6.55
N PHE A 63 -15.57 -0.96 -5.54
CA PHE A 63 -15.24 -2.38 -5.41
C PHE A 63 -16.26 -3.27 -6.12
N PRO A 64 -15.91 -4.53 -6.45
CA PRO A 64 -16.82 -5.48 -7.11
C PRO A 64 -18.14 -5.72 -6.36
N ASP A 65 -18.14 -5.56 -5.04
CA ASP A 65 -19.33 -5.68 -4.18
C ASP A 65 -20.17 -4.40 -4.09
N GLY A 66 -19.81 -3.36 -4.84
CA GLY A 66 -20.48 -2.06 -4.88
C GLY A 66 -20.10 -1.13 -3.73
N LYS A 67 -19.17 -1.52 -2.83
CA LYS A 67 -18.66 -0.59 -1.82
C LYS A 67 -17.88 0.54 -2.47
N ILE A 68 -17.94 1.72 -1.86
CA ILE A 68 -17.21 2.91 -2.29
C ILE A 68 -16.29 3.37 -1.16
N ARG A 69 -15.03 3.68 -1.49
CA ARG A 69 -14.04 4.22 -0.54
C ARG A 69 -13.30 5.43 -1.12
N ASP A 70 -12.83 6.30 -0.24
CA ASP A 70 -12.02 7.45 -0.60
C ASP A 70 -10.68 6.98 -1.21
N SER A 71 -10.16 7.73 -2.18
CA SER A 71 -8.83 7.53 -2.75
C SER A 71 -7.69 7.46 -1.73
N GLU A 72 -7.79 8.16 -0.59
CA GLU A 72 -6.77 8.21 0.47
C GLU A 72 -6.92 7.06 1.48
N THR A 73 -7.86 6.12 1.29
CA THR A 73 -8.10 5.01 2.21
C THR A 73 -6.83 4.16 2.39
N ASP A 74 -6.37 4.06 3.64
CA ASP A 74 -5.29 3.16 4.03
C ASP A 74 -5.84 1.75 4.29
N PHE A 75 -5.72 0.88 3.30
CA PHE A 75 -6.25 -0.49 3.36
C PHE A 75 -5.48 -1.37 4.36
N GLU A 76 -4.24 -1.04 4.71
CA GLU A 76 -3.41 -1.88 5.59
C GLU A 76 -3.80 -1.76 7.06
N SER A 77 -4.31 -0.60 7.47
CA SER A 77 -4.77 -0.36 8.85
C SER A 77 -6.19 -0.85 9.12
N LEU A 78 -6.93 -1.21 8.08
CA LEU A 78 -8.33 -1.62 8.17
C LEU A 78 -8.47 -3.14 8.15
N SER A 79 -8.84 -3.72 9.30
CA SER A 79 -8.94 -5.18 9.50
C SER A 79 -9.92 -5.87 8.54
N GLU A 80 -10.95 -5.16 8.08
CA GLU A 80 -11.94 -5.64 7.12
C GLU A 80 -11.34 -6.05 5.76
N TRP A 81 -10.15 -5.55 5.41
CA TRP A 81 -9.48 -5.86 4.15
C TRP A 81 -8.49 -7.03 4.25
N VAL A 82 -8.16 -7.49 5.46
CA VAL A 82 -7.24 -8.63 5.65
C VAL A 82 -7.79 -9.89 4.97
N GLY A 83 -9.10 -10.12 5.05
CA GLY A 83 -9.77 -11.24 4.38
C GLY A 83 -9.61 -11.19 2.85
N PRO A 84 -10.13 -10.14 2.17
CA PRO A 84 -9.97 -9.97 0.74
C PRO A 84 -8.51 -10.03 0.25
N ILE A 85 -7.56 -9.41 0.96
CA ILE A 85 -6.13 -9.47 0.62
C ILE A 85 -5.62 -10.92 0.73
N SER A 86 -6.03 -11.66 1.76
CA SER A 86 -5.65 -13.07 1.93
C SER A 86 -6.19 -13.94 0.79
N GLU A 87 -7.43 -13.71 0.35
CA GLU A 87 -8.04 -14.44 -0.77
C GLU A 87 -7.27 -14.24 -2.09
N ALA A 88 -6.76 -13.03 -2.33
CA ALA A 88 -5.93 -12.74 -3.50
C ALA A 88 -4.52 -13.35 -3.40
N VAL A 89 -3.91 -13.33 -2.21
CA VAL A 89 -2.48 -13.67 -2.04
C VAL A 89 -2.23 -15.15 -1.73
N PHE A 90 -3.10 -15.82 -0.96
CA PHE A 90 -2.89 -17.22 -0.57
C PHE A 90 -2.75 -18.19 -1.75
N PRO A 91 -3.53 -18.08 -2.84
CA PRO A 91 -3.32 -18.91 -4.03
C PRO A 91 -1.94 -18.70 -4.67
N LEU A 92 -1.37 -17.50 -4.60
CA LEU A 92 -0.04 -17.20 -5.11
C LEU A 92 1.05 -17.85 -4.24
N LEU A 93 0.89 -17.81 -2.91
CA LEU A 93 1.76 -18.50 -1.97
C LEU A 93 1.76 -20.01 -2.21
N ALA A 94 0.58 -20.60 -2.35
CA ALA A 94 0.43 -22.03 -2.64
C ALA A 94 1.15 -22.44 -3.93
N LYS A 95 1.03 -21.64 -5.01
CA LYS A 95 1.75 -21.87 -6.27
C LYS A 95 3.27 -21.80 -6.13
N LYS A 96 3.77 -20.98 -5.22
CA LYS A 96 5.21 -20.85 -4.91
C LYS A 96 5.71 -21.85 -3.87
N ASN A 97 4.80 -22.64 -3.28
CA ASN A 97 5.07 -23.47 -2.10
C ASN A 97 5.70 -22.66 -0.95
N TRP A 98 5.19 -21.45 -0.74
CA TRP A 98 5.60 -20.54 0.32
C TRP A 98 4.57 -20.58 1.45
N SER A 99 5.01 -20.28 2.67
CA SER A 99 4.18 -20.32 3.87
C SER A 99 4.37 -19.09 4.75
N ILE A 100 3.35 -18.79 5.55
CA ILE A 100 3.36 -17.71 6.54
C ILE A 100 3.63 -18.32 7.90
N SER A 101 4.64 -17.80 8.59
CA SER A 101 4.96 -18.17 9.96
C SER A 101 4.57 -17.04 10.90
N PHE A 102 3.79 -17.38 11.93
CA PHE A 102 3.30 -16.44 12.93
C PHE A 102 4.28 -16.33 14.10
N LEU A 103 4.63 -15.11 14.46
CA LEU A 103 5.57 -14.81 15.54
C LEU A 103 4.80 -14.42 16.81
N TYR A 104 5.43 -14.63 17.96
CA TYR A 104 4.83 -14.34 19.28
C TYR A 104 4.57 -12.85 19.56
N ASN A 105 5.10 -11.95 18.73
CA ASN A 105 4.87 -10.51 18.84
C ASN A 105 3.70 -10.01 17.97
N GLY A 106 2.90 -10.91 17.39
CA GLY A 106 1.78 -10.55 16.53
C GLY A 106 2.17 -10.18 15.10
N HIS A 107 3.47 -10.29 14.75
CA HIS A 107 3.94 -10.16 13.37
C HIS A 107 3.98 -11.53 12.69
N VAL A 108 4.15 -11.50 11.37
CA VAL A 108 4.37 -12.68 10.56
C VAL A 108 5.60 -12.51 9.69
N ASN A 109 6.22 -13.63 9.32
CA ASN A 109 7.27 -13.69 8.31
C ASN A 109 6.89 -14.67 7.20
N LEU A 110 7.42 -14.43 6.01
CA LEU A 110 7.23 -15.33 4.87
C LEU A 110 8.42 -16.28 4.74
N VAL A 111 8.09 -17.55 4.53
CA VAL A 111 9.04 -18.65 4.45
C VAL A 111 8.87 -19.34 3.10
N ASP A 112 9.98 -19.59 2.41
CA ASP A 112 9.96 -20.27 1.12
C ASP A 112 9.80 -21.80 1.27
N SER A 113 9.84 -22.50 0.13
CA SER A 113 9.67 -23.95 0.07
C SER A 113 10.78 -24.74 0.78
N GLU A 114 11.94 -24.12 1.02
CA GLU A 114 13.07 -24.74 1.70
C GLU A 114 13.06 -24.44 3.21
N GLY A 115 12.11 -23.63 3.69
CA GLY A 115 12.03 -23.22 5.08
C GLY A 115 12.84 -21.96 5.40
N TRP A 116 13.36 -21.25 4.39
CA TRP A 116 14.14 -20.02 4.58
C TRP A 116 13.26 -18.78 4.54
N ALA A 117 13.66 -17.76 5.29
CA ALA A 117 12.99 -16.47 5.23
C ALA A 117 13.16 -15.84 3.84
N VAL A 118 12.06 -15.37 3.25
CA VAL A 118 12.10 -14.64 1.98
C VAL A 118 12.65 -13.23 2.24
N LEU A 119 13.95 -13.05 2.04
CA LEU A 119 14.72 -11.88 2.52
C LEU A 119 14.20 -10.51 2.05
N ASP A 120 13.60 -10.44 0.87
CA ASP A 120 13.07 -9.17 0.33
C ASP A 120 11.70 -8.78 0.92
N ILE A 121 11.09 -9.63 1.76
CA ILE A 121 9.83 -9.35 2.44
C ILE A 121 10.11 -9.24 3.92
N ARG A 122 9.91 -8.04 4.47
CA ARG A 122 10.16 -7.78 5.88
C ARG A 122 9.08 -8.42 6.75
N THR A 123 9.49 -8.95 7.90
CA THR A 123 8.58 -9.32 8.97
C THR A 123 7.75 -8.11 9.42
N GLY A 124 6.44 -8.30 9.57
CA GLY A 124 5.53 -7.22 9.94
C GLY A 124 4.10 -7.68 10.19
N PRO A 125 3.13 -6.76 10.27
CA PRO A 125 1.71 -7.09 10.30
C PRO A 125 1.31 -7.94 9.08
N LEU A 126 0.33 -8.84 9.28
CA LEU A 126 -0.10 -9.77 8.23
C LEU A 126 -0.48 -9.07 6.92
N ALA A 127 -1.30 -8.01 6.97
CA ALA A 127 -1.71 -7.27 5.78
C ALA A 127 -0.51 -6.79 4.95
N THR A 128 0.46 -6.16 5.62
CA THR A 128 1.67 -5.63 4.99
C THR A 128 2.51 -6.73 4.35
N VAL A 129 2.71 -7.85 5.06
CA VAL A 129 3.46 -8.99 4.52
C VAL A 129 2.76 -9.59 3.30
N LEU A 130 1.42 -9.69 3.31
CA LEU A 130 0.66 -10.18 2.15
C LEU A 130 0.77 -9.26 0.94
N ILE A 131 0.69 -7.94 1.14
CA ILE A 131 0.82 -6.96 0.06
C ILE A 131 2.23 -6.98 -0.52
N ASP A 132 3.26 -6.97 0.32
CA ASP A 132 4.65 -7.04 -0.11
C ASP A 132 4.94 -8.35 -0.86
N THR A 133 4.30 -9.45 -0.43
CA THR A 133 4.31 -10.72 -1.16
C THR A 133 3.69 -10.56 -2.54
N HIS A 134 2.51 -9.94 -2.64
CA HIS A 134 1.84 -9.74 -3.91
C HIS A 134 2.71 -8.93 -4.87
N ILE A 135 3.27 -7.80 -4.41
CA ILE A 135 4.23 -6.95 -5.13
C ILE A 135 5.43 -7.76 -5.62
N LYS A 136 6.07 -8.54 -4.74
CA LYS A 136 7.22 -9.37 -5.11
C LYS A 136 6.87 -10.41 -6.18
N ILE A 137 5.70 -11.05 -6.08
CA ILE A 137 5.30 -12.09 -7.03
C ILE A 137 4.86 -11.48 -8.38
N SER A 138 4.20 -10.32 -8.36
CA SER A 138 3.76 -9.62 -9.57
C SER A 138 4.93 -8.96 -10.32
N GLY A 139 6.03 -8.66 -9.64
CA GLY A 139 7.20 -8.00 -10.21
C GLY A 139 7.02 -6.50 -10.42
N GLU A 140 6.02 -5.89 -9.78
CA GLU A 140 5.85 -4.43 -9.66
C GLU A 140 6.71 -3.86 -8.51
#